data_AF-A0A1Y4B689-F1
#
_entry.id   AF-A0A1Y4B689-F1
#
_cell.length_a   1.000
_cell.length_b   1.000
_cell.length_c   1.000
_cell.angle_alpha   90.00
_cell.angle_beta   90.00
_cell.angle_gamma   90.00
#
_symmetry.space_group_name_H-M   'P 1'
#
loop_
_entity.id
_entity.type
_entity.pdbx_description
1 polymer ?
#
loop_
_entity_poly.entity_id
_entity_poly.type
_entity_poly.pdbx_seq_one_letter_code
_entity_poly.pdbx_strand_id
1 'polypeptide(L)'
;MNVKIKVNLLGHVNVPKLLAFLKNYHPVSNVYHGEHEIPPEAVQSVYQKYDNEKWYTDFGYIFFGIPNSVKRQLFYFYSNIAFCNNAERYYPPEVKKMFESETTYLSLVCDEAEIQLMKGIVSYFGGWIDESDSDDDDYKSFYFIPGKQEKNGEDFLPGDIVQYSVF
;
A
#
# COMPACT_ATOMS: atom_id res chain seq x y z
N MET A 1 22.61 4.82 6.87
CA MET A 1 21.44 5.63 6.48
C MET A 1 20.25 4.69 6.47
N ASN A 2 19.17 5.00 7.18
CA ASN A 2 17.97 4.15 7.19
C ASN A 2 17.04 4.65 6.09
N VAL A 3 17.06 4.00 4.93
CA VAL A 3 16.13 4.32 3.83
C VAL A 3 14.76 3.79 4.21
N LYS A 4 13.70 4.56 3.95
CA LYS A 4 12.32 4.11 4.18
C LYS A 4 11.57 4.06 2.86
N ILE A 5 11.34 2.86 2.37
CA ILE A 5 10.51 2.69 1.17
C ILE A 5 9.04 2.75 1.55
N LYS A 6 8.28 3.47 0.73
CA LYS A 6 6.84 3.67 0.87
C LYS A 6 6.17 3.11 -0.37
N VAL A 7 5.12 2.31 -0.19
CA VAL A 7 4.35 1.72 -1.27
C VAL A 7 2.86 1.97 -1.05
N ASN A 8 2.13 2.28 -2.10
CA ASN A 8 0.67 2.32 -2.11
C ASN A 8 0.17 1.25 -3.08
N LEU A 9 -0.27 0.10 -2.54
CA LEU A 9 -0.82 -0.99 -3.34
C LEU A 9 -2.24 -0.66 -3.80
N LEU A 10 -2.62 -1.12 -4.99
CA LEU A 10 -3.96 -0.89 -5.52
C LEU A 10 -5.01 -1.70 -4.73
N GLY A 11 -6.06 -1.03 -4.24
CA GLY A 11 -7.18 -1.62 -3.49
C GLY A 11 -6.85 -2.03 -2.05
N HIS A 12 -7.78 -2.75 -1.43
CA HIS A 12 -7.61 -3.34 -0.10
C HIS A 12 -6.82 -4.68 -0.15
N VAL A 13 -5.53 -4.59 0.20
CA VAL A 13 -4.61 -5.73 0.38
C VAL A 13 -4.52 -6.06 1.86
N ASN A 14 -5.47 -6.86 2.35
CA ASN A 14 -5.56 -7.24 3.75
C ASN A 14 -4.38 -8.12 4.23
N VAL A 15 -4.27 -8.27 5.55
CA VAL A 15 -3.23 -9.06 6.22
C VAL A 15 -3.11 -10.48 5.63
N PRO A 16 -4.17 -11.28 5.44
CA PRO A 16 -4.05 -12.60 4.82
C PRO A 16 -3.36 -12.61 3.46
N LYS A 17 -3.66 -11.65 2.57
CA LYS A 17 -2.99 -11.53 1.26
C LYS A 17 -1.51 -11.20 1.41
N LEU A 18 -1.16 -10.27 2.29
CA LEU A 18 0.24 -9.92 2.58
C LEU A 18 1.00 -11.12 3.15
N LEU A 19 0.41 -11.86 4.09
CA LEU A 19 1.02 -13.07 4.66
C LEU A 19 1.19 -14.18 3.62
N ALA A 20 0.22 -14.35 2.71
CA ALA A 20 0.31 -15.32 1.63
C ALA A 20 1.47 -15.02 0.66
N PHE A 21 1.79 -13.75 0.42
CA PHE A 21 2.98 -13.34 -0.32
C PHE A 21 4.26 -13.58 0.50
N LEU A 22 4.25 -13.20 1.78
CA LEU A 22 5.41 -13.26 2.67
C LEU A 22 5.78 -14.68 3.11
N LYS A 23 4.90 -15.68 2.97
CA LYS A 23 5.16 -17.08 3.38
C LYS A 23 6.41 -17.72 2.74
N ASN A 24 6.83 -17.19 1.58
CA ASN A 24 8.02 -17.65 0.86
C ASN A 24 9.32 -17.05 1.42
N TYR A 25 9.22 -16.01 2.24
CA TYR A 25 10.29 -15.45 3.04
C TYR A 25 10.25 -16.16 4.42
N HIS A 26 11.38 -16.28 5.14
CA HIS A 26 11.49 -17.01 6.43
C HIS A 26 10.32 -16.76 7.39
N PRO A 27 10.08 -17.64 8.39
CA PRO A 27 8.87 -17.61 9.22
C PRO A 27 8.47 -16.21 9.67
N VAL A 28 7.25 -15.82 9.31
CA VAL A 28 6.57 -14.66 9.89
C VAL A 28 6.37 -14.96 11.37
N SER A 29 6.97 -14.15 12.21
CA SER A 29 7.14 -14.44 13.63
C SER A 29 6.04 -13.82 14.50
N ASN A 30 5.52 -12.64 14.14
CA ASN A 30 4.46 -11.94 14.86
C ASN A 30 3.66 -11.04 13.91
N VAL A 31 2.34 -10.96 14.12
CA VAL A 31 1.45 -9.98 13.47
C VAL A 31 0.72 -9.24 14.58
N TYR A 32 0.83 -7.92 14.59
CA TYR A 32 -0.01 -7.05 15.42
C TYR A 32 -0.96 -6.33 14.48
N HIS A 33 -2.25 -6.55 14.63
CA HIS A 33 -3.29 -5.99 13.78
C HIS A 33 -4.32 -5.27 14.65
N GLY A 34 -4.83 -4.14 14.15
CA GLY A 34 -5.92 -3.40 14.77
C GLY A 34 -6.91 -2.95 13.71
N GLU A 35 -8.18 -2.87 14.12
CA GLU A 35 -9.28 -2.41 13.28
C GLU A 35 -10.06 -1.31 14.01
N HIS A 36 -10.46 -0.27 13.26
CA HIS A 36 -11.33 0.78 13.77
C HIS A 36 -12.50 1.02 12.81
N GLU A 37 -13.72 1.07 13.34
CA GLU A 37 -14.97 1.22 12.56
C GLU A 37 -15.64 2.60 12.69
N ILE A 38 -15.05 3.52 13.47
CA ILE A 38 -15.64 4.85 13.73
C ILE A 38 -14.55 5.92 13.76
N PRO A 39 -14.61 6.96 12.89
CA PRO A 39 -13.66 8.05 12.90
C PRO A 39 -14.04 9.06 13.96
N PRO A 40 -13.07 9.80 14.50
CA PRO A 40 -13.37 10.96 15.32
C PRO A 40 -14.35 11.87 14.56
N GLU A 41 -15.40 12.33 15.24
CA GLU A 41 -16.53 13.08 14.67
C GLU A 41 -16.09 14.29 13.81
N ALA A 42 -14.95 14.89 14.18
CA ALA A 42 -14.29 15.98 13.46
C ALA A 42 -13.84 15.65 12.02
N VAL A 43 -13.88 14.36 11.63
CA VAL A 43 -13.24 13.80 10.44
C VAL A 43 -14.26 13.03 9.59
N GLN A 44 -15.56 13.32 9.70
CA GLN A 44 -16.61 12.58 8.98
C GLN A 44 -17.12 13.26 7.68
N SER A 45 -16.85 14.56 7.48
CA SER A 45 -17.54 15.37 6.46
C SER A 45 -16.74 15.75 5.20
N VAL A 46 -15.50 15.25 5.00
CA VAL A 46 -14.58 15.81 3.98
C VAL A 46 -13.92 14.76 3.08
N TYR A 47 -14.59 13.65 2.74
CA TYR A 47 -13.87 12.52 2.13
C TYR A 47 -14.57 11.76 1.00
N GLN A 48 -13.73 11.20 0.12
CA GLN A 48 -14.11 10.20 -0.87
C GLN A 48 -14.19 8.84 -0.20
N LYS A 49 -15.34 8.18 -0.32
CA LYS A 49 -15.60 6.84 0.21
C LYS A 49 -15.47 5.82 -0.91
N TYR A 50 -14.77 4.72 -0.66
CA TYR A 50 -14.67 3.59 -1.59
C TYR A 50 -15.69 2.48 -1.29
N ASP A 51 -16.35 2.55 -0.13
CA ASP A 51 -17.44 1.67 0.27
C ASP A 51 -18.62 2.47 0.84
N ASN A 52 -19.84 1.95 0.70
CA ASN A 52 -21.09 2.57 1.17
C ASN A 52 -21.33 2.43 2.68
N GLU A 53 -20.41 1.76 3.40
CA GLU A 53 -20.50 1.52 4.83
C GLU A 53 -19.85 2.62 5.71
N LYS A 54 -19.78 2.35 7.02
CA LYS A 54 -19.04 3.16 8.00
C LYS A 54 -17.56 3.25 7.63
N TRP A 55 -16.86 4.26 8.13
CA TRP A 55 -15.41 4.31 7.98
C TRP A 55 -14.77 3.11 8.65
N TYR A 56 -13.82 2.49 7.96
CA TYR A 56 -13.06 1.35 8.43
C TYR A 56 -11.59 1.59 8.14
N THR A 57 -10.75 1.28 9.12
CA THR A 57 -9.30 1.19 8.94
C THR A 57 -8.78 -0.17 9.40
N ASP A 58 -7.83 -0.71 8.64
CA ASP A 58 -7.04 -1.91 8.96
C ASP A 58 -5.57 -1.52 8.96
N PHE A 59 -4.89 -1.71 10.08
CA PHE A 59 -3.48 -1.31 10.20
C PHE A 59 -2.73 -2.14 11.22
N GLY A 60 -1.41 -2.14 11.08
CA GLY A 60 -0.58 -2.89 12.01
C GLY A 60 0.83 -3.13 11.53
N TYR A 61 1.45 -4.15 12.13
CA TYR A 61 2.83 -4.52 11.89
C TYR A 61 2.98 -6.03 11.65
N ILE A 62 3.68 -6.38 10.57
CA ILE A 62 4.08 -7.75 10.26
C ILE A 62 5.59 -7.89 10.51
N PHE A 63 5.95 -8.85 11.37
CA PHE A 63 7.34 -9.11 11.74
C PHE A 63 7.86 -10.39 11.10
N PHE A 64 8.87 -10.28 10.25
CA PHE A 64 9.44 -11.40 9.49
C PHE A 64 10.96 -11.32 9.42
N GLY A 65 11.60 -12.43 9.03
CA GLY A 65 13.03 -12.46 8.71
C GLY A 65 13.24 -12.50 7.20
N ILE A 66 14.22 -11.77 6.70
CA ILE A 66 14.76 -11.98 5.34
C ILE A 66 16.02 -12.83 5.46
N PRO A 67 16.27 -13.82 4.58
CA PRO A 67 17.47 -14.65 4.67
C PRO A 67 18.73 -13.78 4.74
N ASN A 68 19.58 -14.04 5.73
CA ASN A 68 20.81 -13.28 5.99
C ASN A 68 20.61 -11.79 6.36
N SER A 69 19.41 -11.39 6.78
CA SER A 69 19.08 -10.03 7.24
C SER A 69 18.57 -10.06 8.69
N VAL A 70 18.45 -8.88 9.31
CA VAL A 70 17.86 -8.77 10.65
C VAL A 70 16.34 -8.89 10.60
N LYS A 71 15.71 -9.11 11.76
CA LYS A 71 14.24 -9.11 11.86
C LYS A 71 13.68 -7.76 11.39
N ARG A 72 12.70 -7.81 10.49
CA ARG A 72 12.07 -6.64 9.88
C ARG A 72 10.66 -6.42 10.38
N GLN A 73 10.19 -5.18 10.26
CA GLN A 73 8.87 -4.72 10.65
C GLN A 73 8.26 -3.97 9.47
N LEU A 74 7.30 -4.61 8.78
CA LEU A 74 6.49 -3.97 7.75
C LEU A 74 5.28 -3.33 8.42
N PHE A 75 5.18 -2.01 8.33
CA PHE A 75 3.95 -1.30 8.66
C PHE A 75 2.99 -1.38 7.48
N TYR A 76 1.71 -1.62 7.76
CA TYR A 76 0.65 -1.55 6.77
C TYR A 76 -0.50 -0.71 7.31
N PHE A 77 -1.20 0.00 6.42
CA PHE A 77 -2.35 0.82 6.73
C PHE A 77 -3.30 0.85 5.54
N TYR A 78 -4.58 0.60 5.80
CA TYR A 78 -5.67 0.74 4.87
C TYR A 78 -6.78 1.57 5.53
N SER A 79 -7.42 2.39 4.72
CA SER A 79 -8.63 3.14 5.06
C SER A 79 -9.55 3.08 3.85
N ASN A 80 -10.82 2.70 4.04
CA ASN A 80 -11.84 2.76 2.98
C ASN A 80 -12.24 4.20 2.60
N ILE A 81 -11.61 5.19 3.25
CA ILE A 81 -11.75 6.61 3.00
C ILE A 81 -10.38 7.21 2.63
N ALA A 82 -10.34 7.97 1.54
CA ALA A 82 -9.16 8.73 1.14
C ALA A 82 -9.11 10.12 1.80
N PHE A 83 -8.04 10.38 2.55
CA PHE A 83 -7.77 11.69 3.16
C PHE A 83 -7.01 12.60 2.18
N CYS A 84 -7.68 13.08 1.13
CA CYS A 84 -7.05 13.84 0.03
C CYS A 84 -6.84 15.34 0.32
N ASN A 85 -7.23 15.84 1.50
CA ASN A 85 -7.11 17.25 1.82
C ASN A 85 -5.63 17.68 1.75
N ASN A 86 -5.32 18.58 0.82
CA ASN A 86 -3.98 19.07 0.48
C ASN A 86 -3.07 18.10 -0.30
N ALA A 87 -3.58 17.01 -0.88
CA ALA A 87 -2.76 16.10 -1.68
C ALA A 87 -2.02 16.84 -2.82
N GLU A 88 -2.71 17.73 -3.52
CA GLU A 88 -2.15 18.59 -4.59
C GLU A 88 -1.01 19.51 -4.13
N ARG A 89 -0.87 19.76 -2.82
CA ARG A 89 0.21 20.56 -2.24
C ARG A 89 1.49 19.76 -2.04
N TYR A 90 1.38 18.45 -1.84
CA TYR A 90 2.50 17.59 -1.43
C TYR A 90 2.90 16.57 -2.50
N TYR A 91 2.08 16.43 -3.54
CA TYR A 91 2.22 15.40 -4.54
C TYR A 91 2.11 16.00 -5.93
N PRO A 92 3.02 15.64 -6.85
CA PRO A 92 2.97 16.16 -8.20
C PRO A 92 1.78 15.55 -8.99
N PRO A 93 1.32 16.19 -10.08
CA PRO A 93 0.12 15.77 -10.80
C PRO A 93 0.14 14.31 -11.32
N GLU A 94 1.31 13.78 -11.62
CA GLU A 94 1.51 12.40 -12.11
C GLU A 94 1.08 11.32 -11.11
N VAL A 95 1.07 11.62 -9.81
CA VAL A 95 0.63 10.68 -8.77
C VAL A 95 -0.79 10.98 -8.30
N LYS A 96 -1.52 11.85 -9.01
CA LYS A 96 -2.93 12.17 -8.73
C LYS A 96 -3.80 10.93 -8.59
N LYS A 97 -3.62 9.99 -9.53
CA LYS A 97 -4.34 8.72 -9.54
C LYS A 97 -4.09 7.89 -8.27
N MET A 98 -2.93 8.02 -7.60
CA MET A 98 -2.62 7.28 -6.38
C MET A 98 -3.55 7.66 -5.23
N PHE A 99 -3.80 8.96 -5.01
CA PHE A 99 -4.64 9.41 -3.89
C PHE A 99 -6.15 9.39 -4.24
N GLU A 100 -6.50 9.40 -5.53
CA GLU A 100 -7.89 9.18 -5.99
C GLU A 100 -8.27 7.70 -6.09
N SER A 101 -7.31 6.79 -5.89
CA SER A 101 -7.54 5.34 -5.89
C SER A 101 -7.67 4.82 -4.46
N GLU A 102 -8.49 3.78 -4.30
CA GLU A 102 -8.43 2.94 -3.13
C GLU A 102 -7.05 2.29 -3.06
N THR A 103 -6.34 2.42 -1.94
CA THR A 103 -4.99 1.89 -1.79
C THR A 103 -4.71 1.36 -0.39
N THR A 104 -3.76 0.42 -0.31
CA THR A 104 -3.16 -0.05 0.95
C THR A 104 -1.72 0.48 1.04
N TYR A 105 -1.45 1.29 2.04
CA TYR A 105 -0.14 1.85 2.30
C TYR A 105 0.75 0.83 3.03
N LEU A 106 2.00 0.73 2.59
CA LEU A 106 3.05 -0.07 3.19
C LEU A 106 4.29 0.80 3.44
N SER A 107 4.99 0.55 4.55
CA SER A 107 6.27 1.17 4.81
C SER A 107 7.23 0.22 5.50
N LEU A 108 8.47 0.21 5.02
CA LEU A 108 9.55 -0.63 5.53
C LEU A 108 10.83 0.20 5.62
N VAL A 109 11.56 0.06 6.73
CA VAL A 109 12.94 0.56 6.82
C VAL A 109 13.84 -0.48 6.17
N CYS A 110 14.55 -0.06 5.12
CA CYS A 110 15.16 -0.95 4.15
C CYS A 110 16.68 -0.83 4.09
N ASP A 111 17.35 -1.98 3.91
CA ASP A 111 18.56 -2.15 3.11
C ASP A 111 18.23 -2.70 1.71
N GLU A 112 19.26 -2.99 0.89
CA GLU A 112 19.11 -3.45 -0.50
C GLU A 112 18.20 -4.69 -0.66
N ALA A 113 18.24 -5.65 0.26
CA ALA A 113 17.41 -6.85 0.19
C ALA A 113 15.93 -6.53 0.46
N GLU A 114 15.68 -5.57 1.35
CA GLU A 114 14.33 -5.07 1.63
C GLU A 114 13.77 -4.23 0.47
N ILE A 115 14.61 -3.51 -0.27
CA ILE A 115 14.19 -2.83 -1.50
C ILE A 115 13.62 -3.84 -2.49
N GLN A 116 14.32 -4.96 -2.69
CA GLN A 116 13.85 -6.02 -3.58
C GLN A 116 12.56 -6.68 -3.10
N LEU A 117 12.38 -6.83 -1.77
CA LEU A 117 11.12 -7.29 -1.21
C LEU A 117 9.97 -6.32 -1.53
N MET A 118 10.13 -5.02 -1.27
CA MET A 118 9.10 -4.02 -1.53
C MET A 118 8.76 -3.93 -3.02
N LYS A 119 9.78 -4.01 -3.89
CA LYS A 119 9.62 -4.14 -5.35
C LYS A 119 8.84 -5.40 -5.72
N GLY A 120 9.12 -6.52 -5.06
CA GLY A 120 8.39 -7.77 -5.25
C GLY A 120 6.91 -7.65 -4.88
N ILE A 121 6.61 -7.03 -3.74
CA ILE A 121 5.23 -6.81 -3.27
C ILE A 121 4.46 -5.93 -4.25
N VAL A 122 4.99 -4.75 -4.61
CA VAL A 122 4.31 -3.84 -5.54
C VAL A 122 4.20 -4.43 -6.94
N SER A 123 5.20 -5.20 -7.39
CA SER A 123 5.11 -5.94 -8.66
C SER A 123 4.09 -7.06 -8.63
N TYR A 124 3.72 -7.59 -7.46
CA TYR A 124 2.71 -8.63 -7.35
C TYR A 124 1.30 -8.04 -7.33
N PHE A 125 1.04 -7.07 -6.45
CA PHE A 125 -0.30 -6.50 -6.28
C PHE A 125 -0.60 -5.32 -7.22
N GLY A 126 0.42 -4.68 -7.78
CA GLY A 126 0.30 -3.41 -8.48
C GLY A 126 0.19 -2.23 -7.52
N GLY A 127 0.68 -1.07 -7.94
CA GLY A 127 0.62 0.14 -7.12
C GLY A 127 1.73 1.13 -7.41
N TRP A 128 1.95 2.05 -6.47
CA TRP A 128 2.98 3.07 -6.55
C TRP A 128 4.09 2.80 -5.53
N ILE A 129 5.34 3.03 -5.91
CA ILE A 129 6.50 2.91 -5.03
C ILE A 129 7.30 4.21 -5.01
N ASP A 130 7.78 4.59 -3.83
CA ASP A 130 8.72 5.67 -3.58
C ASP A 130 10.00 5.06 -3.02
N GLU A 131 11.08 5.17 -3.80
CA GLU A 131 12.43 4.69 -3.47
C GLU A 131 13.33 5.79 -2.89
N SER A 132 12.81 7.02 -2.72
CA SER A 132 13.57 8.14 -2.16
C SER A 132 14.06 7.83 -0.74
N ASP A 133 15.35 8.07 -0.51
CA ASP A 133 15.99 8.01 0.80
C ASP A 133 15.98 9.35 1.55
N SER A 134 15.37 10.38 0.95
CA SER A 134 15.40 11.74 1.43
C SER A 134 14.01 12.19 1.86
N ASP A 135 13.83 12.41 3.17
CA ASP A 135 12.69 13.18 3.69
C ASP A 135 12.86 14.70 3.40
N ASP A 136 14.00 15.13 2.83
CA ASP A 136 14.34 16.52 2.46
C ASP A 136 13.96 16.88 1.01
N ASP A 137 13.53 15.92 0.19
CA ASP A 137 13.00 16.25 -1.15
C ASP A 137 11.56 16.74 -1.03
N ASP A 138 11.35 18.00 -1.39
CA ASP A 138 10.04 18.67 -1.44
C ASP A 138 9.00 17.94 -2.33
N TYR A 139 9.44 16.97 -3.14
CA TYR A 139 8.62 16.19 -4.06
C TYR A 139 8.83 14.69 -3.88
N LYS A 140 7.80 14.00 -3.38
CA LYS A 140 7.78 12.53 -3.33
C LYS A 140 7.66 11.96 -4.76
N SER A 141 8.63 11.16 -5.17
CA SER A 141 8.79 10.65 -6.54
C SER A 141 8.20 9.25 -6.70
N PHE A 142 6.90 9.11 -6.39
CA PHE A 142 6.20 7.85 -6.62
C PHE A 142 6.08 7.56 -8.13
N TYR A 143 6.31 6.31 -8.51
CA TYR A 143 6.02 5.82 -9.86
C TYR A 143 5.21 4.53 -9.81
N PHE A 144 4.38 4.31 -10.83
CA PHE A 144 3.45 3.18 -10.89
C PHE A 144 4.12 1.91 -11.44
N ILE A 145 3.88 0.78 -10.78
CA ILE A 145 4.25 -0.55 -11.22
C ILE A 145 2.97 -1.38 -11.38
N PRO A 146 2.69 -1.95 -12.57
CA PRO A 146 1.57 -2.85 -12.75
C PRO A 146 1.79 -4.17 -11.99
N GLY A 147 0.72 -4.73 -11.42
CA GLY A 147 0.78 -6.00 -10.70
C GLY A 147 0.88 -7.21 -11.63
N LYS A 148 1.47 -8.31 -11.14
CA LYS A 148 1.45 -9.62 -11.78
C LYS A 148 0.10 -10.27 -11.55
N GLN A 149 -0.66 -10.46 -12.61
CA GLN A 149 -1.96 -11.13 -12.57
C GLN A 149 -1.73 -12.65 -12.61
N GLU A 150 -2.13 -13.38 -11.57
CA GLU A 150 -2.38 -14.82 -11.68
C GLU A 150 -3.83 -15.11 -11.33
N LYS A 151 -4.59 -15.64 -12.29
CA LYS A 151 -5.78 -16.43 -11.98
C LYS A 151 -5.97 -17.52 -13.03
N ASN A 152 -5.67 -18.76 -12.64
CA ASN A 152 -6.05 -19.98 -13.36
C ASN A 152 -5.55 -20.12 -14.81
N GLY A 153 -4.34 -19.65 -15.14
CA GLY A 153 -3.70 -19.99 -16.41
C GLY A 153 -4.21 -19.26 -17.66
N GLU A 154 -4.94 -18.15 -17.52
CA GLU A 154 -5.21 -17.24 -18.65
C GLU A 154 -4.87 -15.79 -18.28
N ASP A 155 -4.21 -15.11 -19.23
CA ASP A 155 -3.69 -13.75 -19.11
C ASP A 155 -4.82 -12.71 -19.22
N PHE A 156 -4.90 -11.77 -18.28
CA PHE A 156 -5.62 -10.52 -18.52
C PHE A 156 -4.65 -9.49 -19.13
N LEU A 157 -5.19 -8.58 -19.94
CA LEU A 157 -4.40 -7.53 -20.59
C LEU A 157 -4.56 -6.19 -19.85
N PRO A 158 -3.54 -5.31 -19.87
CA PRO A 158 -3.65 -3.97 -19.29
C PRO A 158 -4.74 -3.17 -20.01
N GLY A 159 -5.89 -2.97 -19.34
CA GLY A 159 -7.05 -2.33 -19.96
C GLY A 159 -8.41 -2.73 -19.39
N ASP A 160 -8.47 -3.75 -18.52
CA ASP A 160 -9.70 -4.12 -17.83
C ASP A 160 -10.06 -3.12 -16.73
N ILE A 161 -10.61 -2.01 -17.20
CA ILE A 161 -11.42 -1.07 -16.45
C ILE A 161 -12.60 -1.88 -15.90
N VAL A 162 -12.69 -2.03 -14.57
CA VAL A 162 -14.03 -2.18 -13.97
C VAL A 162 -14.74 -0.87 -14.26
N GLN A 163 -15.62 -0.87 -15.26
CA GLN A 163 -16.53 0.24 -15.48
C GLN A 163 -17.38 0.36 -14.22
N TYR A 164 -17.16 1.42 -13.44
CA TYR A 164 -18.24 1.94 -12.61
C TYR A 164 -19.30 2.47 -13.57
N SER A 165 -20.43 1.77 -13.66
CA SER A 165 -21.62 2.29 -14.31
C SER A 165 -22.02 3.57 -13.57
N VAL A 166 -21.80 4.71 -14.20
CA VAL A 166 -22.40 5.98 -13.80
C VAL A 166 -23.89 5.88 -14.15
N PHE A 167 -24.75 6.01 -13.15
CA PHE A 167 -26.17 6.37 -13.33
C PHE A 167 -26.35 7.81 -12.88
#